data_AF-A0A2N0KGK0-F1
#
_entry.id   AF-A0A2N0KGK0-F1
#
_cell.length_a   1.000
_cell.length_b   1.000
_cell.length_c   1.000
_cell.angle_alpha   90.00
_cell.angle_beta   90.00
_cell.angle_gamma   90.00
#
_symmetry.space_group_name_H-M   'P 1'
#
loop_
_entity.id
_entity.type
_entity.pdbx_description
1 polymer ?
#
loop_
_entity_poly.entity_id
_entity_poly.type
_entity_poly.pdbx_seq_one_letter_code
_entity_poly.pdbx_strand_id
1 'polypeptide(L)'
;MGIQTLLLASFSPGFFWLWFFLRQNKLRPAPKRLIALTFLLGCVSTIPAAILEGIFNLGGLLEAETDLATVATGMLLVVGPVEELCKFSAVRFAAYRSQYFDEPMDGLVYGAAASLGFASLENFFYVLSYGPEVMLLRAPLSTVAHLVFGSIWGYALGQHHSSNFGKLWLVIGGLALAAVAHALFNVTVVFYPWAAVLLVLAGGIWSFKRFRWGQRVSPFRLRRNYPFTHCRSCDALVRVLDRHCTSCGASASPIGRELICGRCQNRNRADATYCTGCGDHLLMR
;
A
#
# COMPACT_ATOMS: atom_id res chain seq x y z
N MET A 1 -16.80 23.54 -18.16
CA MET A 1 -16.41 22.94 -16.86
C MET A 1 -15.11 23.58 -16.39
N GLY A 2 -15.02 24.00 -15.12
CA GLY A 2 -13.79 24.60 -14.59
C GLY A 2 -12.71 23.55 -14.33
N ILE A 3 -11.43 23.93 -14.45
CA ILE A 3 -10.28 23.05 -14.16
C ILE A 3 -10.32 22.50 -12.73
N GLN A 4 -10.93 23.24 -11.80
CA GLN A 4 -11.13 22.79 -10.42
C GLN A 4 -12.05 21.57 -10.34
N THR A 5 -13.17 21.57 -11.07
CA THR A 5 -14.11 20.45 -11.11
C THR A 5 -13.45 19.21 -11.71
N LEU A 6 -12.68 19.38 -12.78
CA LEU A 6 -11.89 18.30 -13.39
C LEU A 6 -10.95 17.66 -12.38
N LEU A 7 -10.10 18.45 -11.73
CA LEU A 7 -9.11 17.95 -10.79
C LEU A 7 -9.78 17.29 -9.57
N LEU A 8 -10.83 17.90 -9.03
CA LEU A 8 -11.55 17.35 -7.86
C LEU A 8 -12.24 16.03 -8.19
N ALA A 9 -12.97 15.95 -9.31
CA ALA A 9 -13.67 14.74 -9.70
C ALA A 9 -12.70 13.57 -9.93
N SER A 10 -11.56 13.83 -10.57
CA SER A 10 -10.63 12.77 -10.98
C SER A 10 -9.65 12.32 -9.88
N PHE A 11 -9.15 13.25 -9.05
CA PHE A 11 -8.13 12.94 -8.04
C PHE A 11 -8.69 12.67 -6.64
N SER A 12 -9.89 13.17 -6.30
CA SER A 12 -10.45 12.94 -4.96
C SER A 12 -10.65 11.47 -4.60
N PRO A 13 -11.07 10.56 -5.52
CA PRO A 13 -11.18 9.14 -5.18
C PRO A 13 -9.81 8.53 -4.91
N GLY A 14 -8.81 8.88 -5.72
CA GLY A 14 -7.42 8.46 -5.55
C GLY A 14 -6.85 8.86 -4.19
N PHE A 15 -7.04 10.13 -3.81
CA PHE A 15 -6.58 10.63 -2.51
C PHE A 15 -7.34 10.03 -1.32
N PHE A 16 -8.65 9.82 -1.45
CA PHE A 16 -9.46 9.18 -0.42
C PHE A 16 -8.93 7.77 -0.10
N TRP A 17 -8.74 6.94 -1.12
CA TRP A 17 -8.24 5.57 -0.94
C TRP A 17 -6.78 5.55 -0.48
N LEU A 18 -5.94 6.46 -1.00
CA LEU A 18 -4.56 6.60 -0.54
C LEU A 18 -4.54 6.90 0.97
N TRP A 19 -5.32 7.89 1.41
CA TRP A 19 -5.46 8.23 2.83
C TRP A 19 -5.95 7.05 3.66
N PHE A 20 -6.99 6.33 3.20
CA PHE A 20 -7.58 5.20 3.91
C PHE A 20 -6.57 4.06 4.13
N PHE A 21 -5.78 3.71 3.11
CA PHE A 21 -4.79 2.63 3.21
C PHE A 21 -3.52 3.06 3.96
N LEU A 22 -3.11 4.32 3.85
CA LEU A 22 -2.00 4.85 4.66
C LEU A 22 -2.30 4.83 6.16
N ARG A 23 -3.57 5.01 6.57
CA ARG A 23 -4.00 4.85 7.97
C ARG A 23 -3.79 3.42 8.50
N GLN A 24 -3.63 2.44 7.61
CA GLN A 24 -3.34 1.06 7.99
C GLN A 24 -1.85 0.85 8.30
N ASN A 25 -0.94 1.64 7.70
CA ASN A 25 0.50 1.60 8.02
C ASN A 25 0.78 2.39 9.31
N LYS A 26 0.67 1.71 10.46
CA LYS A 26 0.84 2.33 11.78
C LYS A 26 2.20 2.10 12.42
N LEU A 27 2.91 1.03 12.04
CA LEU A 27 4.12 0.62 12.75
C LEU A 27 5.35 1.40 12.27
N ARG A 28 5.53 1.51 10.95
CA ARG A 28 6.58 2.29 10.32
C ARG A 28 5.99 3.10 9.16
N PRO A 29 5.28 4.21 9.44
CA PRO A 29 4.66 5.02 8.39
C PRO A 29 5.69 5.50 7.36
N ALA A 30 5.42 5.23 6.09
CA ALA A 30 6.26 5.68 4.98
C ALA A 30 6.33 7.22 4.91
N PRO A 31 7.47 7.81 4.51
CA PRO A 31 7.59 9.26 4.39
C PRO A 31 6.60 9.83 3.37
N LYS A 32 5.83 10.85 3.79
CA LYS A 32 4.81 11.49 2.94
C LYS A 32 5.36 11.96 1.58
N ARG A 33 6.60 12.47 1.56
CA ARG A 33 7.28 12.90 0.32
C ARG A 33 7.49 11.74 -0.66
N LEU A 34 7.89 10.58 -0.17
CA LEU A 34 8.12 9.41 -1.01
C LEU A 34 6.81 8.80 -1.51
N ILE A 35 5.77 8.79 -0.68
CA ILE A 35 4.42 8.42 -1.11
C ILE A 35 3.93 9.36 -2.21
N ALA A 36 4.05 10.68 -2.02
CA ALA A 36 3.64 11.68 -3.02
C ALA A 36 4.43 11.52 -4.32
N LEU A 37 5.74 11.31 -4.24
CA LEU A 37 6.57 11.02 -5.42
C LEU A 37 6.10 9.75 -6.14
N THR A 38 5.80 8.68 -5.40
CA THR A 38 5.35 7.41 -5.97
C THR A 38 3.99 7.54 -6.65
N PHE A 39 3.07 8.29 -6.05
CA PHE A 39 1.78 8.63 -6.65
C PHE A 39 1.96 9.44 -7.94
N LEU A 40 2.80 10.49 -7.93
CA LEU A 40 3.09 11.29 -9.11
C LEU A 40 3.75 10.46 -10.23
N LEU A 41 4.67 9.56 -9.89
CA LEU A 41 5.26 8.65 -10.85
C LEU A 41 4.23 7.65 -11.41
N GLY A 42 3.23 7.26 -10.61
CA GLY A 42 2.07 6.51 -11.09
C GLY A 42 1.24 7.31 -12.10
N CYS A 43 1.02 8.60 -11.87
CA CYS A 43 0.39 9.47 -12.87
C CYS A 43 1.24 9.51 -14.15
N VAL A 44 2.56 9.74 -14.02
CA VAL A 44 3.48 9.82 -15.17
C VAL A 44 3.55 8.49 -15.92
N SER A 45 3.42 7.34 -15.25
CA SER A 45 3.50 6.03 -15.88
C SER A 45 2.33 5.71 -16.82
N THR A 46 1.27 6.53 -16.84
CA THR A 46 0.22 6.46 -17.87
C THR A 46 0.74 6.84 -19.26
N ILE A 47 1.75 7.73 -19.35
CA ILE A 47 2.31 8.20 -20.63
C ILE A 47 2.97 7.04 -21.38
N PRO A 48 3.95 6.30 -20.81
CA PRO A 48 4.51 5.15 -21.50
C PRO A 48 3.48 4.04 -21.72
N ALA A 49 2.49 3.87 -20.84
CA ALA A 49 1.40 2.91 -21.07
C ALA A 49 0.60 3.26 -22.33
N ALA A 50 0.14 4.50 -22.47
CA ALA A 50 -0.59 4.98 -23.63
C ALA A 50 0.22 4.89 -24.94
N ILE A 51 1.53 5.19 -24.89
CA ILE A 51 2.42 5.03 -26.05
C ILE A 51 2.49 3.55 -26.47
N LEU A 52 2.74 2.65 -25.52
CA LEU A 52 2.86 1.22 -25.80
C LEU A 52 1.55 0.63 -26.31
N GLU A 53 0.42 0.99 -25.72
CA GLU A 53 -0.91 0.60 -26.19
C GLU A 53 -1.23 1.14 -27.59
N GLY A 54 -0.79 2.36 -27.89
CA GLY A 54 -0.92 2.97 -29.22
C GLY A 54 -0.17 2.22 -30.32
N ILE A 55 0.98 1.61 -30.01
CA ILE A 55 1.74 0.77 -30.97
C ILE A 55 0.92 -0.44 -31.42
N PHE A 56 0.09 -1.00 -30.53
CA PHE A 56 -0.78 -2.13 -30.84
C PHE A 56 -2.13 -1.71 -31.45
N ASN A 57 -2.30 -0.42 -31.77
CA ASN A 57 -3.48 0.17 -32.40
C ASN A 57 -4.81 -0.23 -31.74
N LEU A 58 -4.83 -0.22 -30.40
CA LEU A 58 -6.01 -0.62 -29.61
C LEU A 58 -7.19 0.38 -29.67
N GLY A 59 -7.06 1.50 -30.41
CA GLY A 59 -8.08 2.56 -30.46
C GLY A 59 -9.46 2.08 -30.95
N GLY A 60 -9.49 1.03 -31.79
CA GLY A 60 -10.73 0.45 -32.30
C GLY A 60 -11.35 -0.65 -31.41
N LEU A 61 -10.69 -1.06 -30.32
CA LEU A 61 -11.16 -2.21 -29.52
C LEU A 61 -12.48 -1.98 -28.78
N LEU A 62 -12.93 -0.73 -28.66
CA LEU A 62 -14.18 -0.37 -27.99
C LEU A 62 -15.23 0.15 -28.99
N GLU A 63 -15.00 -0.02 -30.29
CA GLU A 63 -16.00 0.26 -31.32
C GLU A 63 -17.11 -0.80 -31.30
N ALA A 64 -18.34 -0.38 -31.59
CA ALA A 64 -19.57 -1.13 -31.36
C ALA A 64 -19.67 -2.49 -32.10
N GLU A 65 -18.79 -2.75 -33.06
CA GLU A 65 -18.78 -3.98 -33.88
C GLU A 65 -17.69 -4.99 -33.47
N THR A 66 -16.89 -4.72 -32.45
CA THR A 66 -15.84 -5.66 -32.00
C THR A 66 -16.42 -6.81 -31.16
N ASP A 67 -15.98 -8.04 -31.44
CA ASP A 67 -16.44 -9.22 -30.71
C ASP A 67 -15.72 -9.38 -29.35
N LEU A 68 -16.36 -10.10 -28.42
CA LEU A 68 -15.81 -10.32 -27.08
C LEU A 68 -14.41 -10.93 -27.09
N ALA A 69 -14.12 -11.82 -28.06
CA ALA A 69 -12.82 -12.45 -28.18
C ALA A 69 -11.72 -11.43 -28.49
N THR A 70 -11.94 -10.55 -29.48
CA THR A 70 -11.00 -9.49 -29.83
C THR A 70 -10.76 -8.54 -28.66
N VAL A 71 -11.83 -8.12 -27.98
CA VAL A 71 -11.71 -7.25 -26.80
C VAL A 71 -10.90 -7.94 -25.70
N ALA A 72 -11.25 -9.17 -25.36
CA ALA A 72 -10.57 -9.93 -24.32
C ALA A 72 -9.09 -10.16 -24.64
N THR A 73 -8.75 -10.45 -25.90
CA THR A 73 -7.36 -10.64 -26.33
C THR A 73 -6.54 -9.37 -26.16
N GLY A 74 -7.03 -8.21 -26.60
CA GLY A 74 -6.30 -6.95 -26.44
C GLY A 74 -6.15 -6.55 -24.97
N MET A 75 -7.19 -6.75 -24.16
CA MET A 75 -7.13 -6.47 -22.72
C MET A 75 -6.12 -7.38 -21.99
N LEU A 76 -6.09 -8.67 -22.34
CA LEU A 76 -5.27 -9.67 -21.66
C LEU A 76 -3.81 -9.65 -22.08
N LEU A 77 -3.54 -9.45 -23.37
CA LEU A 77 -2.18 -9.53 -23.92
C LEU A 77 -1.47 -8.18 -23.95
N VAL A 78 -2.23 -7.07 -23.95
CA VAL A 78 -1.65 -5.72 -24.08
C VAL A 78 -1.99 -4.85 -22.88
N VAL A 79 -3.25 -4.42 -22.71
CA VAL A 79 -3.61 -3.38 -21.72
C VAL A 79 -3.23 -3.79 -20.29
N GLY A 80 -3.71 -4.95 -19.83
CA GLY A 80 -3.42 -5.44 -18.48
C GLY A 80 -1.92 -5.54 -18.19
N PRO A 81 -1.14 -6.26 -19.01
CA PRO A 81 0.31 -6.37 -18.83
C PRO A 81 1.05 -5.03 -18.91
N VAL A 82 0.76 -4.20 -19.91
CA VAL A 82 1.46 -2.93 -20.16
C VAL A 82 1.24 -1.98 -19.00
N GLU A 83 -0.01 -1.76 -18.59
CA GLU A 83 -0.30 -0.84 -17.52
C GLU A 83 0.29 -1.28 -16.18
N GLU A 84 0.15 -2.56 -15.82
CA GLU A 84 0.67 -3.06 -14.55
C GLU A 84 2.20 -3.03 -14.50
N LEU A 85 2.88 -3.29 -15.62
CA LEU A 85 4.33 -3.13 -15.73
C LEU A 85 4.77 -1.66 -15.61
N CYS A 86 4.02 -0.73 -16.19
CA CYS A 86 4.29 0.70 -16.07
C CYS A 86 4.14 1.19 -14.61
N LYS A 87 3.04 0.82 -13.95
CA LYS A 87 2.80 1.13 -12.52
C LYS A 87 3.87 0.51 -11.62
N PHE A 88 4.22 -0.74 -11.86
CA PHE A 88 5.30 -1.43 -11.15
C PHE A 88 6.64 -0.72 -11.31
N SER A 89 6.94 -0.27 -12.53
CA SER A 89 8.18 0.45 -12.84
C SER A 89 8.29 1.76 -12.05
N ALA A 90 7.19 2.49 -11.87
CA ALA A 90 7.16 3.69 -11.02
C ALA A 90 7.64 3.39 -9.59
N VAL A 91 7.18 2.29 -8.98
CA VAL A 91 7.64 1.84 -7.65
C VAL A 91 9.09 1.37 -7.71
N ARG A 92 9.45 0.60 -8.73
CA ARG A 92 10.79 0.02 -8.88
C ARG A 92 11.88 1.08 -9.03
N PHE A 93 11.56 2.20 -9.69
CA PHE A 93 12.48 3.33 -9.91
C PHE A 93 12.62 4.27 -8.73
N ALA A 94 11.57 4.48 -7.93
CA ALA A 94 11.62 5.37 -6.77
C ALA A 94 11.64 4.62 -5.44
N ALA A 95 10.47 4.23 -4.93
CA ALA A 95 10.32 3.75 -3.57
C ALA A 95 11.16 2.50 -3.25
N TYR A 96 11.24 1.55 -4.18
CA TYR A 96 11.97 0.30 -3.99
C TYR A 96 13.49 0.49 -3.80
N ARG A 97 14.06 1.58 -4.32
CA ARG A 97 15.48 1.92 -4.14
C ARG A 97 15.73 2.76 -2.88
N SER A 98 14.69 3.14 -2.17
CA SER A 98 14.82 3.95 -0.97
C SER A 98 15.13 3.09 0.26
N GLN A 99 15.79 3.69 1.25
CA GLN A 99 15.96 3.09 2.58
C GLN A 99 14.64 2.86 3.34
N TYR A 100 13.51 3.37 2.83
CA TYR A 100 12.19 3.25 3.42
C TYR A 100 11.35 2.13 2.78
N PHE A 101 11.99 1.27 1.98
CA PHE A 101 11.45 -0.02 1.58
C PHE A 101 12.16 -1.08 2.41
N ASP A 102 11.76 -1.23 3.67
CA ASP A 102 12.42 -2.06 4.68
C ASP A 102 11.49 -3.09 5.33
N GLU A 103 10.23 -3.18 4.92
CA GLU A 103 9.29 -4.23 5.34
C GLU A 103 8.33 -4.72 4.23
N PRO A 104 7.73 -5.92 4.36
CA PRO A 104 6.80 -6.44 3.34
C PRO A 104 5.62 -5.51 3.05
N MET A 105 5.20 -4.74 4.05
CA MET A 105 4.08 -3.80 3.94
C MET A 105 4.37 -2.64 2.98
N ASP A 106 5.63 -2.24 2.82
CA ASP A 106 6.01 -1.14 1.95
C ASP A 106 5.65 -1.41 0.49
N GLY A 107 5.80 -2.67 0.05
CA GLY A 107 5.37 -3.09 -1.29
C GLY A 107 3.88 -2.84 -1.53
N LEU A 108 3.03 -3.11 -0.54
CA LEU A 108 1.59 -2.82 -0.60
C LEU A 108 1.32 -1.31 -0.63
N VAL A 109 1.99 -0.55 0.24
CA VAL A 109 1.78 0.91 0.37
C VAL A 109 2.19 1.64 -0.91
N TYR A 110 3.40 1.38 -1.41
CA TYR A 110 3.91 2.03 -2.61
C TYR A 110 3.23 1.50 -3.88
N GLY A 111 2.87 0.22 -3.91
CA GLY A 111 2.06 -0.35 -5.00
C GLY A 111 0.69 0.32 -5.11
N ALA A 112 -0.03 0.45 -3.99
CA ALA A 112 -1.28 1.19 -3.95
C ALA A 112 -1.09 2.67 -4.34
N ALA A 113 -0.04 3.34 -3.86
CA ALA A 113 0.22 4.74 -4.21
C ALA A 113 0.43 4.95 -5.71
N ALA A 114 1.26 4.12 -6.36
CA ALA A 114 1.49 4.22 -7.81
C ALA A 114 0.21 3.93 -8.60
N SER A 115 -0.53 2.86 -8.26
CA SER A 115 -1.75 2.51 -8.98
C SER A 115 -2.88 3.53 -8.79
N LEU A 116 -3.01 4.15 -7.61
CA LEU A 116 -3.96 5.24 -7.38
C LEU A 116 -3.58 6.52 -8.14
N GLY A 117 -2.28 6.79 -8.29
CA GLY A 117 -1.79 7.89 -9.13
C GLY A 117 -2.14 7.68 -10.60
N PHE A 118 -1.90 6.47 -11.11
CA PHE A 118 -2.28 6.06 -12.45
C PHE A 118 -3.79 6.24 -12.67
N ALA A 119 -4.61 5.65 -11.78
CA ALA A 119 -6.06 5.73 -11.85
C ALA A 119 -6.59 7.17 -11.80
N SER A 120 -5.93 8.05 -11.05
CA SER A 120 -6.34 9.46 -10.94
C SER A 120 -6.15 10.21 -12.26
N LEU A 121 -5.05 9.96 -12.98
CA LEU A 121 -4.84 10.59 -14.28
C LEU A 121 -5.68 9.95 -15.37
N GLU A 122 -5.91 8.64 -15.31
CA GLU A 122 -6.86 7.98 -16.21
C GLU A 122 -8.28 8.53 -16.00
N ASN A 123 -8.74 8.66 -14.76
CA ASN A 123 -10.00 9.33 -14.42
C ASN A 123 -10.05 10.77 -14.95
N PHE A 124 -8.93 11.48 -15.00
CA PHE A 124 -8.85 12.82 -15.59
C PHE A 124 -9.18 12.79 -17.07
N PHE A 125 -8.60 11.85 -17.84
CA PHE A 125 -8.95 11.68 -19.25
C PHE A 125 -10.40 11.21 -19.44
N TYR A 126 -10.92 10.32 -18.59
CA TYR A 126 -12.33 9.93 -18.65
C TYR A 126 -13.29 11.09 -18.39
N VAL A 127 -13.01 11.93 -17.39
CA VAL A 127 -13.83 13.12 -17.12
C VAL A 127 -13.73 14.13 -18.27
N LEU A 128 -12.57 14.30 -18.89
CA LEU A 128 -12.42 15.14 -20.07
C LEU A 128 -13.29 14.67 -21.24
N SER A 129 -13.37 13.35 -21.47
CA SER A 129 -14.12 12.77 -22.58
C SER A 129 -15.62 12.67 -22.33
N TYR A 130 -16.04 12.39 -21.09
CA TYR A 130 -17.43 12.00 -20.78
C TYR A 130 -18.13 12.88 -19.73
N GLY A 131 -17.44 13.90 -19.20
CA GLY A 131 -17.97 14.75 -18.13
C GLY A 131 -17.74 14.18 -16.72
N PRO A 132 -17.91 15.00 -15.67
CA PRO A 132 -17.61 14.61 -14.28
C PRO A 132 -18.59 13.57 -13.72
N GLU A 133 -19.79 13.45 -14.28
CA GLU A 133 -20.82 12.51 -13.85
C GLU A 133 -20.38 11.05 -14.00
N VAL A 134 -19.47 10.76 -14.94
CA VAL A 134 -18.90 9.42 -15.15
C VAL A 134 -18.19 8.89 -13.88
N MET A 135 -17.71 9.78 -13.00
CA MET A 135 -17.08 9.41 -11.75
C MET A 135 -18.04 8.78 -10.74
N LEU A 136 -19.36 8.99 -10.84
CA LEU A 136 -20.32 8.40 -9.90
C LEU A 136 -20.26 6.87 -9.91
N LEU A 137 -20.08 6.27 -11.09
CA LEU A 137 -19.96 4.82 -11.26
C LEU A 137 -18.50 4.38 -11.31
N ARG A 138 -17.63 5.16 -11.96
CA ARG A 138 -16.24 4.79 -12.19
C ARG A 138 -15.37 4.88 -10.93
N ALA A 139 -15.53 5.93 -10.12
CA ALA A 139 -14.70 6.14 -8.94
C ALA A 139 -14.77 5.01 -7.90
N PRO A 140 -15.96 4.50 -7.49
CA PRO A 140 -16.02 3.41 -6.51
C PRO A 140 -15.54 2.07 -7.06
N LEU A 141 -15.52 1.90 -8.39
CA LEU A 141 -15.22 0.63 -9.03
C LEU A 141 -13.80 0.59 -9.60
N SER A 142 -13.52 1.36 -10.66
CA SER A 142 -12.22 1.36 -11.34
C SER A 142 -11.09 1.82 -10.40
N THR A 143 -11.26 2.92 -9.65
CA THR A 143 -10.17 3.41 -8.77
C THR A 143 -9.78 2.39 -7.70
N VAL A 144 -10.76 1.64 -7.16
CA VAL A 144 -10.49 0.54 -6.23
C VAL A 144 -9.86 -0.64 -6.94
N ALA A 145 -10.29 -0.97 -8.17
CA ALA A 145 -9.68 -2.01 -8.99
C ALA A 145 -8.18 -1.78 -9.20
N HIS A 146 -7.77 -0.56 -9.60
CA HIS A 146 -6.35 -0.21 -9.75
C HIS A 146 -5.56 -0.41 -8.44
N LEU A 147 -6.12 0.00 -7.31
CA LEU A 147 -5.51 -0.23 -6.00
C LEU A 147 -5.30 -1.72 -5.73
N VAL A 148 -6.29 -2.55 -6.05
CA VAL A 148 -6.23 -4.00 -5.88
C VAL A 148 -5.11 -4.59 -6.74
N PHE A 149 -5.06 -4.26 -8.03
CA PHE A 149 -4.03 -4.78 -8.94
C PHE A 149 -2.62 -4.37 -8.47
N GLY A 150 -2.47 -3.09 -8.09
CA GLY A 150 -1.27 -2.55 -7.44
C GLY A 150 -0.86 -3.33 -6.20
N SER A 151 -1.83 -3.70 -5.38
CA SER A 151 -1.61 -4.45 -4.14
C SER A 151 -1.19 -5.91 -4.39
N ILE A 152 -1.58 -6.52 -5.52
CA ILE A 152 -1.21 -7.90 -5.87
C ILE A 152 0.30 -8.00 -6.11
N TRP A 153 0.83 -7.25 -7.07
CA TRP A 153 2.27 -7.25 -7.33
C TRP A 153 3.04 -6.51 -6.22
N GLY A 154 2.44 -5.54 -5.55
CA GLY A 154 3.02 -4.84 -4.40
C GLY A 154 3.32 -5.78 -3.23
N TYR A 155 2.36 -6.67 -2.89
CA TYR A 155 2.57 -7.74 -1.92
C TYR A 155 3.74 -8.65 -2.32
N ALA A 156 3.78 -9.08 -3.58
CA ALA A 156 4.84 -9.94 -4.08
C ALA A 156 6.22 -9.26 -4.01
N LEU A 157 6.29 -7.97 -4.35
CA LEU A 157 7.52 -7.18 -4.31
C LEU A 157 8.05 -7.02 -2.87
N GLY A 158 7.16 -6.73 -1.91
CA GLY A 158 7.51 -6.65 -0.49
C GLY A 158 8.02 -7.98 0.06
N GLN A 159 7.40 -9.10 -0.34
CA GLN A 159 7.83 -10.45 0.03
C GLN A 159 9.18 -10.81 -0.58
N HIS A 160 9.42 -10.44 -1.84
CA HIS A 160 10.69 -10.65 -2.51
C HIS A 160 11.83 -9.91 -1.79
N HIS A 161 11.64 -8.63 -1.48
CA HIS A 161 12.62 -7.84 -0.73
C HIS A 161 12.94 -8.46 0.64
N SER A 162 11.90 -8.82 1.39
CA SER A 162 12.04 -9.37 2.74
C SER A 162 12.62 -10.79 2.77
N SER A 163 12.69 -11.46 1.61
CA SER A 163 13.28 -12.79 1.45
C SER A 163 14.75 -12.76 1.02
N ASN A 164 15.45 -11.63 1.20
CA ASN A 164 16.79 -11.40 0.64
C ASN A 164 16.85 -11.71 -0.86
N PHE A 165 15.82 -11.26 -1.60
CA PHE A 165 15.71 -11.41 -3.05
C PHE A 165 15.55 -12.86 -3.57
N GLY A 166 15.33 -13.86 -2.69
CA GLY A 166 15.18 -15.27 -3.10
C GLY A 166 13.87 -15.63 -3.81
N LYS A 167 12.86 -14.75 -3.81
CA LYS A 167 11.50 -15.05 -4.31
C LYS A 167 11.10 -14.27 -5.56
N LEU A 168 11.99 -14.14 -6.55
CA LEU A 168 11.69 -13.40 -7.80
C LEU A 168 10.44 -13.94 -8.53
N TRP A 169 10.22 -15.26 -8.49
CA TRP A 169 9.04 -15.90 -9.08
C TRP A 169 7.72 -15.35 -8.53
N LEU A 170 7.68 -14.90 -7.27
CA LEU A 170 6.49 -14.25 -6.70
C LEU A 170 6.20 -12.93 -7.40
N VAL A 171 7.24 -12.15 -7.74
CA VAL A 171 7.07 -10.86 -8.43
C VAL A 171 6.54 -11.08 -9.83
N ILE A 172 7.11 -12.04 -10.57
CA ILE A 172 6.66 -12.40 -11.92
C ILE A 172 5.21 -12.91 -11.86
N GLY A 173 4.91 -13.85 -10.96
CA GLY A 173 3.56 -14.37 -10.79
C GLY A 173 2.56 -13.32 -10.30
N GLY A 174 2.99 -12.40 -9.45
CA GLY A 174 2.17 -11.28 -8.95
C GLY A 174 1.84 -10.28 -10.04
N LEU A 175 2.81 -9.94 -10.91
CA LEU A 175 2.57 -9.09 -12.07
C LEU A 175 1.63 -9.76 -13.08
N ALA A 176 1.86 -11.03 -13.39
CA ALA A 176 0.97 -11.79 -14.27
C ALA A 176 -0.46 -11.87 -13.71
N LEU A 177 -0.61 -12.16 -12.41
CA LEU A 177 -1.91 -12.20 -11.76
C LEU A 177 -2.61 -10.84 -11.76
N ALA A 178 -1.88 -9.76 -11.50
CA ALA A 178 -2.42 -8.40 -11.56
C ALA A 178 -2.86 -8.02 -12.98
N ALA A 179 -2.04 -8.33 -13.99
CA ALA A 179 -2.35 -8.09 -15.39
C ALA A 179 -3.61 -8.84 -15.84
N VAL A 180 -3.74 -10.13 -15.48
CA VAL A 180 -4.93 -10.94 -15.77
C VAL A 180 -6.15 -10.39 -15.03
N ALA A 181 -6.02 -10.06 -13.73
CA ALA A 181 -7.13 -9.50 -12.97
C ALA A 181 -7.60 -8.15 -13.53
N HIS A 182 -6.66 -7.32 -13.99
CA HIS A 182 -6.94 -6.05 -14.63
C HIS A 182 -7.63 -6.22 -15.99
N ALA A 183 -7.12 -7.11 -16.85
CA ALA A 183 -7.77 -7.46 -18.11
C ALA A 183 -9.20 -7.98 -17.90
N LEU A 184 -9.39 -8.89 -16.93
CA LEU A 184 -10.70 -9.41 -16.56
C LEU A 184 -11.64 -8.29 -16.07
N PHE A 185 -11.13 -7.34 -15.31
CA PHE A 185 -11.90 -6.17 -14.90
C PHE A 185 -12.37 -5.35 -16.11
N ASN A 186 -11.48 -5.06 -17.07
CA ASN A 186 -11.82 -4.28 -18.25
C ASN A 186 -12.86 -4.98 -19.15
N VAL A 187 -12.77 -6.31 -19.29
CA VAL A 187 -13.79 -7.09 -20.01
C VAL A 187 -15.10 -7.11 -19.23
N THR A 188 -15.05 -7.42 -17.93
CA THR A 188 -16.27 -7.58 -17.14
C THR A 188 -16.99 -6.26 -16.91
N VAL A 189 -16.32 -5.10 -16.84
CA VAL A 189 -17.01 -3.82 -16.67
C VAL A 189 -17.89 -3.48 -17.88
N VAL A 190 -17.50 -3.95 -19.08
CA VAL A 190 -18.27 -3.75 -20.31
C VAL A 190 -19.38 -4.79 -20.46
N PHE A 191 -19.04 -6.09 -20.32
CA PHE A 191 -19.96 -7.18 -20.68
C PHE A 191 -20.71 -7.80 -19.49
N TYR A 192 -20.16 -7.72 -18.27
CA TYR A 192 -20.66 -8.40 -17.07
C TYR A 192 -20.47 -7.55 -15.80
N PRO A 193 -21.14 -6.38 -15.69
CA PRO A 193 -20.80 -5.36 -14.69
C PRO A 193 -20.93 -5.86 -13.24
N TRP A 194 -21.86 -6.76 -12.96
CA TRP A 194 -21.96 -7.40 -11.65
C TRP A 194 -20.76 -8.28 -11.31
N ALA A 195 -20.17 -8.96 -12.30
CA ALA A 195 -18.92 -9.71 -12.11
C ALA A 195 -17.74 -8.77 -11.83
N ALA A 196 -17.68 -7.60 -12.47
CA ALA A 196 -16.68 -6.58 -12.17
C ALA A 196 -16.80 -6.08 -10.71
N VAL A 197 -18.02 -5.82 -10.23
CA VAL A 197 -18.27 -5.46 -8.83
C VAL A 197 -17.78 -6.55 -7.88
N LEU A 198 -18.13 -7.82 -8.13
CA LEU A 198 -17.69 -8.95 -7.30
C LEU A 198 -16.16 -9.10 -7.30
N LEU A 199 -15.51 -8.93 -8.46
CA LEU A 199 -14.06 -8.97 -8.60
C LEU A 199 -13.38 -7.89 -7.74
N VAL A 200 -13.88 -6.64 -7.83
CA VAL A 200 -13.34 -5.52 -7.05
C VAL A 200 -13.61 -5.68 -5.56
N LEU A 201 -14.78 -6.16 -5.15
CA LEU A 201 -15.09 -6.42 -3.74
C LEU A 201 -14.18 -7.53 -3.18
N ALA A 202 -14.06 -8.66 -3.88
CA ALA A 202 -13.20 -9.76 -3.46
C ALA A 202 -11.72 -9.33 -3.37
N GLY A 203 -11.25 -8.61 -4.39
CA GLY A 203 -9.91 -8.04 -4.44
C GLY A 203 -9.65 -6.98 -3.37
N GLY A 204 -10.64 -6.14 -3.07
CA GLY A 204 -10.58 -5.13 -2.02
C GLY A 204 -10.51 -5.75 -0.63
N ILE A 205 -11.33 -6.76 -0.34
CA ILE A 205 -11.28 -7.54 0.90
C ILE A 205 -9.92 -8.24 1.04
N TRP A 206 -9.43 -8.84 -0.05
CA TRP A 206 -8.11 -9.48 -0.07
C TRP A 206 -7.00 -8.46 0.23
N SER A 207 -7.01 -7.32 -0.45
CA SER A 207 -6.02 -6.25 -0.27
C SER A 207 -6.05 -5.75 1.17
N PHE A 208 -7.22 -5.46 1.73
CA PHE A 208 -7.36 -5.06 3.13
C PHE A 208 -6.81 -6.12 4.11
N LYS A 209 -7.11 -7.41 3.88
CA LYS A 209 -6.53 -8.51 4.68
C LYS A 209 -5.01 -8.55 4.56
N ARG A 210 -4.42 -8.25 3.38
CA ARG A 210 -2.98 -8.19 3.16
C ARG A 210 -2.33 -7.00 3.85
N PHE A 211 -2.96 -5.83 3.85
CA PHE A 211 -2.49 -4.68 4.65
C PHE A 211 -2.49 -5.02 6.16
N ARG A 212 -3.54 -5.67 6.67
CA ARG A 212 -3.57 -6.13 8.08
C ARG A 212 -2.54 -7.23 8.36
N TRP A 213 -2.26 -8.10 7.40
CA TRP A 213 -1.20 -9.09 7.51
C TRP A 213 0.18 -8.42 7.55
N GLY A 214 0.45 -7.43 6.69
CA GLY A 214 1.70 -6.67 6.66
C GLY A 214 2.02 -6.06 8.01
N GLN A 215 1.02 -5.45 8.65
CA GLN A 215 1.14 -4.95 10.03
C GLN A 215 1.46 -6.03 11.06
N ARG A 216 0.97 -7.27 10.89
CA ARG A 216 1.24 -8.37 11.82
C ARG A 216 2.64 -8.94 11.66
N VAL A 217 3.20 -8.93 10.46
CA VAL A 217 4.53 -9.49 10.13
C VAL A 217 5.63 -8.44 10.07
N SER A 218 5.29 -7.16 10.26
CA SER A 218 6.25 -6.07 10.30
C SER A 218 7.40 -6.38 11.27
N PRO A 219 8.67 -6.25 10.84
CA PRO A 219 9.82 -6.41 11.73
C PRO A 219 9.84 -5.33 12.82
N PHE A 220 9.14 -4.22 12.62
CA PHE A 220 8.99 -3.14 13.61
C PHE A 220 7.91 -3.42 14.66
N ARG A 221 7.11 -4.48 14.49
CA ARG A 221 6.08 -4.88 15.47
C ARG A 221 6.67 -5.29 16.82
N LEU A 222 7.84 -5.92 16.79
CA LEU A 222 8.52 -6.50 17.95
C LEU A 222 9.91 -5.90 18.16
N ARG A 223 10.11 -4.60 17.90
CA ARG A 223 11.24 -3.93 18.53
C ARG A 223 11.05 -4.13 20.02
N ARG A 224 11.90 -4.97 20.62
CA ARG A 224 11.86 -5.37 22.03
C ARG A 224 11.72 -4.12 22.87
N ASN A 225 10.49 -3.79 23.27
CA ASN A 225 10.20 -2.61 24.05
C ASN A 225 10.46 -3.01 25.49
N TYR A 226 11.73 -2.92 25.85
CA TYR A 226 12.19 -3.06 27.22
C TYR A 226 11.76 -1.78 27.94
N PRO A 227 10.73 -1.83 28.80
CA PRO A 227 10.30 -0.66 29.54
C PRO A 227 11.43 -0.15 30.42
N PHE A 228 11.35 1.13 30.74
CA PHE A 228 12.18 1.76 31.75
C PHE A 228 11.44 1.77 33.09
N THR A 229 12.18 1.80 34.18
CA THR A 229 11.67 2.08 35.50
C THR A 229 12.63 3.03 36.20
N HIS A 230 12.19 3.67 37.28
CA HIS A 230 13.04 4.58 38.04
C HIS A 230 13.92 3.81 39.05
N CYS A 231 15.22 4.10 39.07
CA CYS A 231 16.14 3.56 40.06
C CYS A 231 15.73 3.96 41.48
N ARG A 232 15.74 3.01 42.42
CA ARG A 232 15.39 3.30 43.82
C ARG A 232 16.36 4.23 44.54
N SER A 233 17.62 4.26 44.12
CA SER A 233 18.68 5.00 44.82
C SER A 233 18.88 6.42 44.30
N CYS A 234 18.73 6.65 42.99
CA CYS A 234 19.00 7.96 42.37
C CYS A 234 17.88 8.47 41.45
N ASP A 235 16.76 7.75 41.35
CA ASP A 235 15.60 8.06 40.52
C ASP A 235 15.84 8.15 39.01
N ALA A 236 17.06 7.89 38.54
CA ALA A 236 17.38 7.81 37.12
C ALA A 236 16.59 6.69 36.41
N LEU A 237 16.26 6.89 35.15
CA LEU A 237 15.60 5.88 34.32
C LEU A 237 16.59 4.76 33.97
N VAL A 238 16.20 3.52 34.29
CA VAL A 238 16.96 2.29 34.00
C VAL A 238 16.09 1.31 33.23
N ARG A 239 16.66 0.49 32.35
CA ARG A 239 15.87 -0.53 31.66
C ARG A 239 15.57 -1.66 32.63
N VAL A 240 14.39 -2.28 32.51
CA VAL A 240 13.98 -3.40 33.37
C VAL A 240 14.92 -4.62 33.27
N LEU A 241 15.65 -4.77 32.17
CA LEU A 241 16.65 -5.82 32.00
C LEU A 241 18.03 -5.50 32.59
N ASP A 242 18.29 -4.24 32.93
CA ASP A 242 19.58 -3.86 33.49
C ASP A 242 19.69 -4.47 34.90
N ARG A 243 20.84 -5.06 35.22
CA ARG A 243 21.10 -5.57 36.58
C ARG A 243 21.53 -4.47 37.55
N HIS A 244 22.10 -3.40 37.02
CA HIS A 244 22.63 -2.27 37.79
C HIS A 244 22.25 -0.95 37.12
N CYS A 245 22.04 0.08 37.93
CA CYS A 245 21.81 1.44 37.45
C CYS A 245 23.10 2.04 36.88
N THR A 246 23.03 2.55 35.65
CA THR A 246 24.18 3.19 34.98
C THR A 246 24.56 4.55 35.57
N SER A 247 23.68 5.19 36.35
CA SER A 247 23.97 6.46 37.01
C SER A 247 24.59 6.32 38.40
N CYS A 248 24.16 5.34 39.21
CA CYS A 248 24.61 5.23 40.61
C CYS A 248 25.17 3.84 41.00
N GLY A 249 25.17 2.86 40.10
CA GLY A 249 25.69 1.51 40.37
C GLY A 249 24.80 0.61 41.23
N ALA A 250 23.70 1.13 41.78
CA ALA A 250 22.78 0.33 42.61
C ALA A 250 22.13 -0.81 41.81
N SER A 251 21.79 -1.92 42.49
CA SER A 251 21.04 -3.03 41.90
C SER A 251 19.70 -2.54 41.37
N ALA A 252 19.45 -2.79 40.08
CA ALA A 252 18.20 -2.44 39.42
C ALA A 252 17.19 -3.58 39.66
N SER A 253 16.45 -3.49 40.78
CA SER A 253 15.30 -4.37 41.01
C SER A 253 14.05 -3.75 40.39
N PRO A 254 13.42 -4.39 39.38
CA PRO A 254 12.25 -3.83 38.70
C PRO A 254 10.94 -3.97 39.48
N ILE A 255 10.98 -4.54 40.70
CA ILE A 255 9.76 -4.92 41.42
C ILE A 255 9.12 -3.68 42.07
N GLY A 256 7.87 -3.37 41.66
CA GLY A 256 6.97 -2.47 42.39
C GLY A 256 6.94 -0.99 41.97
N ARG A 257 7.55 -0.59 40.84
CA ARG A 257 7.41 0.77 40.27
C ARG A 257 6.76 0.75 38.88
N GLU A 258 6.19 1.88 38.48
CA GLU A 258 5.61 2.07 37.15
C GLU A 258 6.62 1.76 36.03
N LEU A 259 6.11 1.20 34.93
CA LEU A 259 6.84 0.92 33.71
C LEU A 259 6.63 2.06 32.72
N ILE A 260 7.71 2.67 32.27
CA ILE A 260 7.70 3.69 31.23
C ILE A 260 7.96 3.00 29.90
N CYS A 261 6.99 3.12 28.99
CA CYS A 261 7.08 2.53 27.65
C CYS A 261 8.25 3.16 26.89
N GLY A 262 9.23 2.35 26.45
CA GLY A 262 10.37 2.85 25.68
C GLY A 262 10.00 3.43 24.31
N ARG A 263 8.78 3.16 23.81
CA ARG A 263 8.26 3.68 22.54
C ARG A 263 7.54 5.03 22.68
N CYS A 264 6.52 5.10 23.52
CA CYS A 264 5.65 6.28 23.62
C CYS A 264 5.79 7.05 24.93
N GLN A 265 6.70 6.62 25.83
CA GLN A 265 6.95 7.22 27.14
C GLN A 265 5.72 7.23 28.08
N ASN A 266 4.63 6.55 27.70
CA ASN A 266 3.45 6.39 28.54
C ASN A 266 3.77 5.56 29.78
N ARG A 267 3.25 5.97 30.93
CA ARG A 267 3.36 5.24 32.21
C ARG A 267 2.38 4.07 32.25
N ASN A 268 2.83 2.93 32.73
CA ASN A 268 2.05 1.71 32.84
C ASN A 268 2.27 1.10 34.23
N ARG A 269 1.32 0.26 34.65
CA ARG A 269 1.44 -0.49 35.90
C ARG A 269 2.68 -1.40 35.88
N ALA A 270 3.21 -1.71 37.06
CA ALA A 270 4.43 -2.51 37.24
C ALA A 270 4.33 -3.92 36.63
N ASP A 271 3.12 -4.46 36.50
CA ASP A 271 2.80 -5.79 35.99
C ASP A 271 2.26 -5.76 34.54
N ALA A 272 2.25 -4.59 33.89
CA ALA A 272 1.69 -4.44 32.57
C ALA A 272 2.49 -5.24 31.53
N THR A 273 1.83 -6.18 30.85
CA THR A 273 2.38 -6.90 29.70
C THR A 273 2.26 -6.09 28.40
N TYR A 274 1.42 -5.06 28.39
CA TYR A 274 1.20 -4.17 27.25
C TYR A 274 1.14 -2.70 27.69
N CYS A 275 1.59 -1.80 26.83
CA CYS A 275 1.49 -0.37 27.03
C CYS A 275 0.06 0.13 26.77
N THR A 276 -0.55 0.85 27.71
CA THR A 276 -1.91 1.39 27.56
C THR A 276 -2.00 2.56 26.57
N GLY A 277 -0.90 3.23 26.28
CA GLY A 277 -0.85 4.33 25.32
C GLY A 277 -0.70 3.87 23.87
N CYS A 278 0.24 2.95 23.58
CA CYS A 278 0.54 2.53 22.20
C CYS A 278 0.25 1.05 21.88
N GLY A 279 -0.12 0.24 22.87
CA GLY A 279 -0.41 -1.19 22.70
C GLY A 279 0.83 -2.09 22.53
N ASP A 280 2.04 -1.55 22.68
CA ASP A 280 3.28 -2.34 22.59
C ASP A 280 3.37 -3.37 23.71
N HIS A 281 3.93 -4.54 23.42
CA HIS A 281 4.24 -5.53 24.46
C HIS A 281 5.46 -5.06 25.28
N LEU A 282 5.32 -5.01 26.61
CA LEU A 282 6.38 -4.63 27.53
C LEU A 282 7.16 -5.89 27.94
N LEU A 283 8.41 -6.00 27.50
CA LEU A 283 9.23 -7.19 27.77
C LEU A 283 9.97 -7.02 29.10
N MET A 284 9.57 -7.82 30.09
CA MET A 284 10.12 -7.81 31.45
C MET A 284 11.23 -8.86 31.65
N ARG A 285 11.51 -9.68 30.62
CA ARG A 285 12.52 -10.75 30.60
C ARG A 285 13.13 -10.90 29.22
#